data_AF-A0A4Y9ILB9-F1
#
_entry.id   AF-A0A4Y9ILB9-F1
#
_cell.length_a   1.000
_cell.length_b   1.000
_cell.length_c   1.000
_cell.angle_alpha   90.00
_cell.angle_beta   90.00
_cell.angle_gamma   90.00
#
_symmetry.space_group_name_H-M   'P 1'
#
loop_
_entity.id
_entity.type
_entity.pdbx_description
1 polymer ?
#
loop_
_entity_poly.entity_id
_entity_poly.type
_entity_poly.pdbx_seq_one_letter_code
_entity_poly.pdbx_strand_id
1 'polypeptide(L)'
;MTVKDIKKKIMYILGGTVLTEDFFWKNARFIITVFVIIVLYISNRYSCIEKMAKIESLQRELKDAKYESLTISAELMGVSRESKVEDMVQKNGVDLKQTKDPIYKLGKK
;
A
#
# COMPACT_ATOMS: atom_id res chain seq x y z
N MET A 1 3.94 46.25 17.37
CA MET A 1 3.11 46.19 16.14
C MET A 1 1.75 45.65 16.54
N THR A 2 0.70 46.45 16.37
CA THR A 2 -0.63 46.16 16.95
C THR A 2 -1.44 45.24 16.03
N VAL A 3 -2.28 44.36 16.58
CA VAL A 3 -3.11 43.40 15.81
C VAL A 3 -4.00 44.09 14.76
N LYS A 4 -4.42 45.33 15.03
CA LYS A 4 -5.18 46.18 14.09
C LYS A 4 -4.37 46.52 12.82
N ASP A 5 -3.06 46.71 12.94
CA ASP A 5 -2.18 47.06 11.83
C ASP A 5 -1.97 45.86 10.90
N ILE A 6 -1.87 44.66 11.47
CA ILE A 6 -1.78 43.40 10.71
C ILE A 6 -3.08 43.16 9.93
N LYS A 7 -4.24 43.33 10.57
CA LYS A 7 -5.54 43.21 9.88
C LYS A 7 -5.70 44.21 8.75
N LYS A 8 -5.30 45.47 8.96
CA LYS A 8 -5.30 46.49 7.88
C LYS A 8 -4.38 46.11 6.73
N LYS A 9 -3.16 45.63 7.01
CA LYS A 9 -2.24 45.17 5.96
C LYS A 9 -2.78 43.97 5.18
N ILE A 10 -3.36 42.98 5.85
CA ILE A 10 -4.00 41.83 5.18
C ILE A 10 -5.17 42.29 4.32
N MET A 11 -6.03 43.17 4.82
CA MET A 11 -7.16 43.71 4.07
C MET A 11 -6.71 44.58 2.89
N TYR A 12 -5.59 45.29 3.01
CA TYR A 12 -4.99 46.07 1.92
C TYR A 12 -4.40 45.18 0.82
N ILE A 13 -3.77 44.06 1.19
CA ILE A 13 -3.23 43.07 0.26
C ILE A 13 -4.37 42.29 -0.44
N LEU A 14 -5.38 41.84 0.31
CA LEU A 14 -6.54 41.12 -0.22
C LEU A 14 -7.50 42.03 -1.00
N GLY A 15 -7.58 43.31 -0.64
CA GLY A 15 -8.42 44.31 -1.30
C GLY A 15 -7.91 44.76 -2.67
N GLY A 16 -6.79 44.19 -3.15
CA GLY A 16 -6.28 44.44 -4.49
C GLY A 16 -5.56 45.78 -4.66
N THR A 17 -5.50 46.65 -3.65
CA THR A 17 -4.77 47.92 -3.71
C THR A 17 -3.28 47.70 -4.01
N VAL A 18 -2.72 46.62 -3.47
CA VAL A 18 -1.35 46.15 -3.77
C VAL A 18 -1.18 45.75 -5.25
N LEU A 19 -2.23 45.27 -5.91
CA LEU A 19 -2.21 44.83 -7.32
C LEU A 19 -2.28 46.02 -8.29
N THR A 20 -2.92 47.13 -7.87
CA THR A 20 -3.07 48.37 -8.65
C THR A 20 -1.84 49.29 -8.55
N GLU A 21 -0.95 49.08 -7.59
CA GLU A 21 0.29 49.85 -7.45
C GLU A 21 1.33 49.46 -8.53
N ASP A 22 2.07 50.45 -9.05
CA ASP A 22 3.16 50.26 -10.03
C ASP A 22 4.26 49.28 -9.56
N PHE A 23 4.31 48.99 -8.26
CA PHE A 23 5.20 48.01 -7.66
C PHE A 23 5.03 46.61 -8.24
N PHE A 24 3.79 46.20 -8.58
CA PHE A 24 3.52 44.91 -9.20
C PHE A 24 4.06 44.82 -10.62
N TRP A 25 3.84 45.86 -11.43
CA TRP A 25 4.39 45.93 -12.79
C TRP A 25 5.91 45.93 -12.80
N LYS A 26 6.54 46.67 -11.87
CA LYS A 26 8.00 46.73 -11.74
C LYS A 26 8.64 45.40 -11.34
N ASN A 27 7.92 44.55 -10.59
CA ASN A 27 8.42 43.27 -10.08
C ASN A 27 7.67 42.05 -10.64
N ALA A 28 6.90 42.21 -11.71
CA ALA A 28 6.00 41.18 -12.24
C ALA A 28 6.73 39.86 -12.55
N ARG A 29 7.98 39.95 -13.04
CA ARG A 29 8.83 38.78 -13.30
C ARG A 29 9.06 37.92 -12.06
N PHE A 30 9.28 38.54 -10.90
CA PHE A 30 9.46 37.80 -9.64
C PHE A 30 8.16 37.15 -9.17
N ILE A 31 7.05 37.88 -9.25
CA ILE A 31 5.72 37.41 -8.84
C ILE A 31 5.29 36.20 -9.68
N ILE A 32 5.49 36.26 -11.00
CA ILE A 32 5.24 35.14 -11.91
C ILE A 32 6.12 33.93 -11.56
N THR A 33 7.39 34.15 -11.24
CA THR A 33 8.30 33.07 -10.84
C THR A 33 7.79 32.37 -9.58
N VAL A 34 7.39 33.12 -8.55
CA VAL A 34 6.81 32.57 -7.32
C VAL A 34 5.50 31.82 -7.60
N PHE A 35 4.64 32.37 -8.45
CA PHE A 35 3.39 31.74 -8.83
C PHE A 35 3.62 30.38 -9.51
N VAL A 36 4.58 30.30 -10.44
CA VAL A 36 4.97 29.03 -11.09
C VAL A 36 5.46 28.01 -10.07
N ILE A 37 6.29 28.43 -9.11
CA ILE A 37 6.77 27.55 -8.04
C ILE A 37 5.60 27.01 -7.19
N ILE A 38 4.63 27.86 -6.86
CA ILE A 38 3.42 27.44 -6.10
C ILE A 38 2.63 26.39 -6.89
N VAL A 39 2.40 26.62 -8.18
CA VAL A 39 1.67 25.68 -9.05
C VAL A 39 2.41 24.34 -9.16
N LEU A 40 3.74 24.37 -9.34
CA LEU A 40 4.56 23.16 -9.38
C LEU A 40 4.53 22.41 -8.04
N TYR A 41 4.58 23.12 -6.91
CA TYR A 41 4.53 22.53 -5.58
C TYR A 41 3.20 21.81 -5.33
N ILE A 42 2.09 22.45 -5.68
CA ILE A 42 0.76 21.85 -5.58
C ILE A 42 0.70 20.58 -6.43
N SER A 43 1.13 20.66 -7.69
CA SER A 43 1.12 19.53 -8.62
C SER A 43 1.97 18.36 -8.13
N ASN A 44 3.15 18.65 -7.58
CA ASN A 44 4.05 17.65 -7.01
C ASN A 44 3.41 16.96 -5.79
N ARG A 45 2.80 17.74 -4.89
CA ARG A 45 2.10 17.22 -3.71
C ARG A 45 0.97 16.27 -4.09
N TYR A 46 0.13 16.64 -5.06
CA TYR A 46 -0.96 15.77 -5.52
C TYR A 46 -0.44 14.49 -6.17
N SER A 47 0.63 14.58 -6.97
CA SER A 47 1.28 13.39 -7.56
C SER A 47 1.80 12.41 -6.50
N CYS A 48 2.26 12.92 -5.36
CA CYS A 48 2.71 12.09 -4.24
C CYS A 48 1.55 11.39 -3.53
N ILE A 49 0.44 12.12 -3.31
CA ILE A 49 -0.77 11.58 -2.63
C ILE A 49 -1.37 10.43 -3.44
N GLU A 50 -1.51 10.60 -4.76
CA GLU A 50 -2.09 9.56 -5.63
C GLU A 50 -1.21 8.30 -5.68
N LYS A 51 0.11 8.49 -5.81
CA LYS A 51 1.06 7.37 -5.84
C LYS A 51 1.09 6.60 -4.52
N MET A 52 0.96 7.28 -3.39
CA MET A 52 0.90 6.63 -2.08
C MET A 52 -0.35 5.76 -1.92
N ALA A 53 -1.52 6.26 -2.34
CA ALA A 53 -2.75 5.46 -2.33
C ALA A 53 -2.62 4.20 -3.21
N LYS A 54 -1.96 4.32 -4.37
CA LYS A 54 -1.73 3.20 -5.27
C LYS A 54 -0.73 2.17 -4.73
N ILE A 55 0.31 2.62 -4.04
CA ILE A 55 1.25 1.71 -3.36
C ILE A 55 0.52 0.94 -2.25
N GLU A 56 -0.34 1.62 -1.48
CA GLU A 56 -1.10 0.98 -0.41
C GLU A 56 -2.04 -0.11 -0.95
N SER A 57 -2.75 0.14 -2.07
CA SER A 57 -3.62 -0.85 -2.69
C SER A 57 -2.83 -2.06 -3.20
N LEU A 58 -1.70 -1.83 -3.87
CA LEU A 58 -0.83 -2.89 -4.39
C LEU A 58 -0.24 -3.76 -3.26
N GLN A 59 0.13 -3.16 -2.13
CA GLN A 59 0.61 -3.90 -0.97
C GLN A 59 -0.48 -4.75 -0.31
N ARG A 60 -1.74 -4.30 -0.29
CA ARG A 60 -2.87 -5.11 0.19
C ARG A 60 -3.10 -6.32 -0.68
N GLU A 61 -3.14 -6.13 -2.00
CA GLU A 61 -3.35 -7.22 -2.97
C GLU A 61 -2.24 -8.29 -2.88
N LEU A 62 -0.98 -7.86 -2.74
CA LEU A 62 0.15 -8.76 -2.52
C LEU A 62 0.04 -9.52 -1.19
N LYS A 63 -0.46 -8.86 -0.15
CA LYS A 63 -0.69 -9.49 1.16
C LYS A 63 -1.78 -10.55 1.06
N ASP A 64 -2.91 -10.22 0.42
CA ASP A 64 -4.04 -11.13 0.26
C ASP A 64 -3.67 -12.36 -0.58
N ALA A 65 -2.97 -12.19 -1.71
CA ALA A 65 -2.44 -13.30 -2.50
C ALA A 65 -1.49 -14.21 -1.70
N LYS A 66 -0.67 -13.62 -0.83
CA LYS A 66 0.20 -14.39 0.07
C LYS A 66 -0.61 -15.18 1.09
N TYR A 67 -1.63 -14.59 1.71
CA TYR A 67 -2.52 -15.30 2.63
C TYR A 67 -3.31 -16.41 1.94
N GLU A 68 -3.75 -16.21 0.71
CA GLU A 68 -4.42 -17.23 -0.09
C GLU A 68 -3.49 -18.42 -0.36
N SER A 69 -2.25 -18.17 -0.79
CA SER A 69 -1.25 -19.24 -0.99
C SER A 69 -0.93 -20.00 0.30
N LEU A 70 -0.85 -19.31 1.44
CA LEU A 70 -0.64 -19.89 2.76
C LEU A 70 -1.85 -20.72 3.20
N THR A 71 -3.06 -20.24 2.93
CA THR A 71 -4.31 -20.93 3.26
C THR A 71 -4.46 -22.19 2.43
N ILE A 72 -4.26 -22.10 1.11
CA ILE A 72 -4.29 -23.25 0.20
C ILE A 72 -3.21 -24.27 0.61
N SER A 73 -2.00 -23.82 0.94
CA SER A 73 -0.93 -24.71 1.40
C SER A 73 -1.24 -25.36 2.76
N ALA A 74 -1.86 -24.62 3.69
CA ALA A 74 -2.29 -25.15 4.98
C ALA A 74 -3.46 -26.14 4.85
N GLU A 75 -4.38 -25.88 3.92
CA GLU A 75 -5.47 -26.79 3.58
C GLU A 75 -4.93 -28.07 2.92
N LEU A 76 -4.00 -27.96 1.98
CA LEU A 76 -3.30 -29.11 1.39
C LEU A 76 -2.52 -29.90 2.45
N MET A 77 -1.83 -29.23 3.38
CA MET A 77 -1.20 -29.92 4.51
C MET A 77 -2.22 -30.63 5.39
N GLY A 78 -3.40 -30.03 5.65
CA GLY A 78 -4.47 -30.63 6.43
C GLY A 78 -5.14 -31.84 5.76
N VAL A 79 -5.24 -31.84 4.43
CA VAL A 79 -5.76 -32.96 3.63
C VAL A 79 -4.69 -34.06 3.43
N SER A 80 -3.42 -33.68 3.31
CA SER A 80 -2.30 -34.61 3.13
C SER A 80 -1.79 -35.22 4.45
N ARG A 81 -2.42 -34.91 5.59
CA ARG A 81 -2.14 -35.62 6.85
C ARG A 81 -2.52 -37.09 6.68
N GLU A 82 -1.51 -37.94 6.85
CA GLU A 82 -1.57 -39.39 6.75
C GLU A 82 -2.77 -40.00 7.48
N SER A 83 -3.09 -39.50 8.68
CA SER A 83 -4.25 -39.93 9.48
C SER A 83 -5.60 -39.67 8.81
N LYS A 84 -5.73 -38.59 8.02
CA LYS A 84 -6.98 -38.21 7.34
C LYS A 84 -7.15 -38.97 6.04
N VAL A 85 -6.03 -39.30 5.37
CA VAL A 85 -6.01 -40.20 4.21
C VAL A 85 -6.39 -41.62 4.65
N GLU A 86 -5.86 -42.09 5.79
CA GLU A 86 -6.20 -43.40 6.37
C GLU A 86 -7.71 -43.51 6.71
N ASP A 87 -8.29 -42.48 7.33
CA ASP A 87 -9.74 -42.42 7.61
C ASP A 87 -10.60 -42.41 6.33
N MET A 88 -10.18 -41.68 5.28
CA MET A 88 -10.92 -41.65 4.01
C MET A 88 -10.84 -42.99 3.27
N VAL A 89 -9.69 -43.66 3.29
CA VAL A 89 -9.48 -44.97 2.67
C VAL A 89 -10.33 -46.03 3.36
N GLN A 90 -10.40 -46.02 4.71
CA GLN A 90 -11.29 -46.90 5.47
C GLN A 90 -12.77 -46.63 5.19
N LYS A 91 -13.19 -45.35 5.13
CA LYS A 91 -14.59 -44.98 4.85
C LYS A 91 -15.07 -45.39 3.45
N ASN A 92 -14.18 -45.39 2.46
CA ASN A 92 -14.50 -45.79 1.08
C ASN A 92 -14.37 -47.31 0.86
N GLY A 93 -14.15 -48.10 1.92
CA GLY A 93 -14.15 -49.57 1.85
C GLY A 93 -12.94 -50.17 1.15
N VAL A 94 -11.86 -49.41 0.99
CA VAL A 94 -10.63 -49.88 0.34
C VAL A 94 -9.72 -50.49 1.41
N ASP A 95 -9.45 -51.80 1.35
CA ASP A 95 -8.62 -52.52 2.35
C ASP A 95 -7.12 -52.26 2.14
N LEU A 96 -6.71 -50.99 2.19
CA LEU A 96 -5.32 -50.56 2.17
C LEU A 96 -4.88 -50.30 3.61
N LYS A 97 -4.04 -51.19 4.14
CA LYS A 97 -3.42 -51.05 5.47
C LYS A 97 -2.01 -50.52 5.33
N GLN A 98 -1.63 -49.61 6.21
CA GLN A 98 -0.27 -49.11 6.25
C GLN A 98 0.66 -50.23 6.76
N THR A 99 1.62 -50.62 5.91
CA THR A 99 2.61 -51.64 6.27
C THR A 99 3.54 -51.10 7.35
N LYS A 100 3.48 -51.68 8.56
CA LYS A 100 4.32 -51.31 9.70
C LYS A 100 5.72 -51.96 9.69
N ASP A 101 5.96 -52.89 8.77
CA ASP A 101 7.24 -53.57 8.60
C ASP A 101 8.02 -53.03 7.39
N PRO A 102 9.31 -52.70 7.52
CA PRO A 102 10.10 -52.21 6.40
C PRO A 102 10.23 -53.28 5.30
N ILE A 103 10.10 -52.84 4.04
CA ILE A 103 10.05 -53.72 2.84
C ILE A 103 11.33 -54.55 2.69
N TYR A 104 12.47 -54.07 3.21
CA TYR A 104 13.72 -54.83 3.26
C TYR A 104 14.46 -54.61 4.58
N LYS A 105 14.84 -55.70 5.24
CA LYS A 105 15.79 -55.70 6.37
C LYS A 105 17.18 -56.00 5.81
N LEU A 106 18.05 -54.99 5.79
CA LEU A 106 19.45 -55.18 5.41
C LEU A 106 20.13 -56.06 6.46
N GLY A 107 20.51 -57.27 6.08
CA GLY A 107 21.30 -58.16 6.92
C GLY A 107 22.65 -57.52 7.22
N LYS A 108 23.01 -57.42 8.50
CA LYS A 108 24.39 -57.10 8.88
C LYS A 108 25.28 -58.25 8.43
N LYS A 109 26.37 -57.90 7.74
CA LYS A 109 27.50 -58.81 7.42
C LYS A 109 28.07 -59.43 8.69
#